data_AF-A0A843LZL6-F1
#
_entry.id   AF-A0A843LZL6-F1
#
_cell.length_a   1.000
_cell.length_b   1.000
_cell.length_c   1.000
_cell.angle_alpha   90.00
_cell.angle_beta   90.00
_cell.angle_gamma   90.00
#
_symmetry.space_group_name_H-M   'P 1'
#
loop_
_entity.id
_entity.type
_entity.pdbx_description
1 polymer ?
#
loop_
_entity_poly.entity_id
_entity_poly.type
_entity_poly.pdbx_seq_one_letter_code
_entity_poly.pdbx_strand_id
1 'polypeptide(L)' 'MGDIICPKCNSKDTDFEDLVTTESGSMIAKCKCNACSHTWDMPFGL' A
#
# COMPACT_ATOMS: atom_id res chain seq x y z
N MET A 1 -8.04 -7.93 -9.56
CA MET A 1 -7.30 -7.43 -8.38
C MET A 1 -7.77 -5.99 -8.18
N GLY A 2 -8.22 -5.62 -6.98
CA GLY A 2 -8.88 -4.34 -6.72
C GLY A 2 -7.95 -3.15 -6.95
N ASP A 3 -8.44 -2.10 -7.59
CA ASP A 3 -7.73 -0.84 -7.79
C ASP A 3 -7.34 -0.24 -6.42
N ILE A 4 -6.07 -0.35 -6.04
CA ILE A 4 -5.53 0.39 -4.89
C ILE A 4 -5.50 1.85 -5.32
N ILE A 5 -6.24 2.70 -4.62
CA ILE A 5 -6.31 4.13 -4.91
C ILE A 5 -5.45 4.87 -3.90
N CYS A 6 -4.58 5.77 -4.40
CA CYS A 6 -3.77 6.60 -3.54
C CYS A 6 -4.66 7.52 -2.68
N PRO A 7 -4.57 7.47 -1.34
CA PRO A 7 -5.41 8.29 -0.46
C PRO A 7 -5.09 9.79 -0.55
N LYS A 8 -3.93 10.17 -1.10
CA LYS A 8 -3.48 11.57 -1.21
C LYS A 8 -3.96 12.26 -2.48
N CYS A 9 -3.95 11.57 -3.61
CA CYS A 9 -4.23 12.18 -4.92
C CYS A 9 -5.32 11.45 -5.72
N ASN A 10 -5.92 10.41 -5.16
CA ASN A 10 -6.91 9.54 -5.79
C ASN A 10 -6.46 8.94 -7.12
N SER A 11 -5.16 8.88 -7.38
CA SER A 11 -4.61 8.18 -8.54
C SER A 11 -4.70 6.67 -8.33
N LYS A 12 -4.96 5.96 -9.43
CA LYS A 12 -4.90 4.49 -9.52
C LYS A 12 -3.49 3.98 -9.86
N ASP A 13 -2.58 4.90 -10.15
CA ASP A 13 -1.19 4.61 -10.45
C ASP A 13 -0.42 4.39 -9.14
N THR A 14 -0.58 3.18 -8.59
CA THR A 14 -0.01 2.77 -7.31
C THR A 14 0.68 1.43 -7.46
N ASP A 15 1.92 1.36 -6.98
CA ASP A 15 2.73 0.15 -6.91
C ASP A 15 2.82 -0.38 -5.48
N PHE A 16 3.07 -1.67 -5.39
CA PHE A 16 3.36 -2.37 -4.16
C PHE A 16 4.88 -2.49 -4.01
N GLU A 17 5.46 -1.82 -3.02
CA GLU A 17 6.92 -1.83 -2.83
C GLU A 17 7.37 -3.03 -1.99
N ASP A 18 6.69 -3.32 -0.87
CA ASP A 18 7.19 -4.31 0.08
C ASP A 18 6.06 -4.91 0.96
N LEU A 19 6.27 -6.11 1.49
CA LEU A 19 5.37 -6.75 2.44
C LEU A 19 6.14 -7.06 3.72
N VAL A 20 5.82 -6.33 4.79
CA VAL A 20 6.42 -6.52 6.10
C VAL A 20 5.51 -7.39 6.96
N THR A 21 6.05 -8.46 7.54
CA THR A 21 5.33 -9.25 8.56
C THR A 21 5.74 -8.76 9.93
N THR A 22 4.77 -8.31 10.74
CA THR A 22 5.03 -7.88 12.12
C THR A 22 5.21 -9.09 13.04
N GLU A 23 5.87 -8.91 14.19
CA GLU A 23 6.03 -9.98 15.20
C GLU A 23 4.70 -10.53 15.70
N SER A 24 3.61 -9.77 15.57
CA SER A 24 2.24 -10.20 15.88
C SER A 24 1.60 -11.08 14.80
N GLY A 25 2.34 -11.38 13.71
CA GLY A 25 1.84 -12.16 12.57
C GLY A 25 0.96 -11.36 11.60
N SER A 26 0.87 -10.03 11.76
CA SER A 26 0.11 -9.17 10.85
C SER A 26 0.96 -8.82 9.63
N MET A 27 0.39 -8.93 8.44
CA MET A 27 1.06 -8.53 7.21
C MET A 27 0.71 -7.08 6.89
N ILE A 28 1.73 -6.26 6.67
CA ILE A 28 1.60 -4.85 6.30
C ILE A 28 2.21 -4.69 4.91
N ALA A 29 1.38 -4.28 3.97
CA ALA A 29 1.76 -3.93 2.61
C ALA A 29 2.22 -2.48 2.54
N LYS A 30 3.42 -2.23 2.03
CA LYS A 30 3.87 -0.89 1.66
C LYS A 30 3.45 -0.58 0.23
N CYS A 31 2.58 0.40 0.10
CA CYS A 31 2.11 0.90 -1.19
C CYS A 31 2.74 2.26 -1.48
N LYS A 32 2.99 2.53 -2.76
CA LYS A 32 3.50 3.82 -3.25
C LYS A 32 2.71 4.28 -4.46
N CYS A 33 2.34 5.55 -4.49
CA CYS A 33 1.73 6.15 -5.67
C CYS A 33 2.79 6.78 -6.57
N ASN A 34 2.85 6.39 -7.84
CA ASN A 34 3.81 6.98 -8.77
C ASN A 34 3.46 8.42 -9.13
N ALA A 35 2.17 8.75 -9.19
CA ALA A 35 1.71 10.09 -9.58
C ALA A 35 2.13 11.19 -8.58
N CYS A 36 2.17 10.88 -7.28
CA CYS A 36 2.49 11.87 -6.24
C CYS A 36 3.61 11.44 -5.28
N SER A 37 4.28 10.31 -5.57
CA SER A 37 5.32 9.68 -4.74
C SER A 37 4.92 9.48 -3.28
N HIS A 38 3.63 9.34 -3.01
CA HIS A 38 3.12 9.13 -1.65
C HIS A 38 3.19 7.66 -1.30
N THR A 39 3.84 7.35 -0.18
CA THR A 39 3.93 6.00 0.38
C THR A 39 3.01 5.88 1.59
N TRP A 40 2.30 4.76 1.71
CA TRP A 40 1.49 4.44 2.88
C TRP A 40 1.45 2.93 3.15
N ASP A 41 1.17 2.60 4.39
CA ASP A 41 1.06 1.22 4.86
C ASP A 41 -0.41 0.77 4.77
N MET A 42 -0.69 -0.31 4.04
CA MET A 42 -1.97 -0.98 4.01
C MET A 42 -1.89 -2.25 4.88
N PRO A 43 -2.66 -2.35 5.97
CA PRO A 43 -2.77 -3.62 6.68
C PRO A 43 -3.43 -4.64 5.75
N PHE A 44 -2.71 -5.73 5.46
CA PHE A 44 -3.28 -6.92 4.84
C PHE A 44 -3.84 -7.79 5.99
N GLY A 45 -5.12 -7.58 6.29
CA GLY A 45 -5.85 -8.39 7.26
C GLY A 45 -6.43 -9.64 6.58
N LEU A 46 -6.25 -10.80 7.21
CA LEU A 46 -7.00 -12.03 6.94
C LEU A 46 -8.51 -11.81 7.08
#